data_AF-A0A831SPK5-F1
#
_entry.id   AF-A0A831SPK5-F1
#
_cell.length_a   1.000
_cell.length_b   1.000
_cell.length_c   1.000
_cell.angle_alpha   90.00
_cell.angle_beta   90.00
_cell.angle_gamma   90.00
#
_symmetry.space_group_name_H-M   'P 1'
#
loop_
_entity.id
_entity.type
_entity.pdbx_description
1 polymer ?
#
loop_
_entity_poly.entity_id
_entity_poly.type
_entity_poly.pdbx_seq_one_letter_code
_entity_poly.pdbx_strand_id
1 'polypeptide(L)'
;MKNKIYFILLMFTLVLLLVSINLNVMAEEKLKVAFVYNAVVGDYGWFYGHDQARKITEKELNFVETSFLESVTPGAVAERVMKDLCKEGYNVIVAASADFEADALK
;
A
#
# COMPACT_ATOMS: atom_id res chain seq x y z
N MET A 1 20.39 -39.11 38.90
CA MET A 1 19.54 -37.90 39.03
C MET A 1 20.16 -36.66 38.38
N LYS A 2 21.43 -36.35 38.65
CA LYS A 2 22.16 -35.20 38.07
C LYS A 2 22.11 -35.14 36.52
N ASN A 3 22.24 -36.28 35.83
CA ASN A 3 22.22 -36.33 34.36
C ASN A 3 20.84 -35.97 33.76
N LYS A 4 19.74 -36.29 34.46
CA LYS A 4 18.39 -35.88 34.03
C LYS A 4 18.19 -34.37 34.21
N ILE A 5 18.78 -33.79 35.26
CA ILE A 5 18.73 -32.34 35.53
C ILE A 5 19.51 -31.57 34.46
N TYR A 6 20.72 -32.01 34.09
CA TYR A 6 21.48 -31.40 33.00
C TYR A 6 20.76 -31.50 31.65
N PHE A 7 20.09 -32.62 31.38
CA PHE A 7 19.32 -32.79 30.16
C PHE A 7 18.11 -31.84 30.07
N ILE A 8 17.41 -31.62 31.20
CA ILE A 8 16.31 -30.66 31.30
C ILE A 8 16.83 -29.22 31.15
N LEU A 9 17.98 -28.89 31.76
CA LEU A 9 18.58 -27.56 31.64
C LEU A 9 19.07 -27.26 30.20
N LEU A 10 19.59 -28.27 29.50
CA LEU A 10 19.98 -28.18 28.10
C LEU A 10 18.75 -27.99 27.19
N MET A 11 17.66 -28.70 27.46
CA MET A 11 16.41 -28.53 26.73
C MET A 11 15.79 -27.14 26.98
N PHE A 12 15.87 -26.63 28.20
CA PHE A 12 15.34 -25.32 28.55
C PHE A 12 16.13 -24.20 27.85
N THR A 13 17.45 -24.31 27.80
CA THR A 13 18.32 -23.36 27.08
C THR A 13 18.12 -23.41 25.56
N LEU A 14 17.87 -24.60 24.99
CA LEU A 14 17.54 -24.74 23.57
C LEU A 14 16.20 -24.10 23.21
N VAL A 15 15.19 -24.22 24.08
CA VAL A 15 13.87 -23.58 23.90
C VAL A 15 13.98 -22.05 24.00
N LEU A 16 14.79 -21.52 24.93
CA LEU A 16 15.09 -20.09 25.02
C LEU A 16 15.79 -19.54 23.77
N LEU A 17 16.67 -20.35 23.17
CA LEU A 17 17.35 -19.99 21.92
C LEU A 17 16.39 -19.98 20.72
N LEU A 18 15.44 -20.93 20.65
CA LEU A 18 14.42 -21.02 19.61
C LEU A 18 13.39 -19.87 19.68
N VAL A 19 13.04 -19.40 20.87
CA VAL A 19 12.12 -18.24 21.07
C VAL A 19 12.78 -16.92 20.65
N SER A 20 14.11 -16.85 20.60
CA SER A 20 14.85 -15.65 20.22
C SER A 20 14.96 -15.45 18.69
N ILE A 21 14.53 -16.42 17.88
CA ILE A 21 14.39 -16.27 16.43
C ILE A 21 13.10 -15.48 16.18
N ASN A 22 13.14 -14.18 16.45
CA ASN A 22 12.18 -13.24 15.89
C ASN A 22 12.42 -13.27 14.38
N LEU A 23 11.55 -13.97 13.67
CA LEU A 23 11.40 -13.83 12.23
C LEU A 23 10.99 -12.38 11.98
N ASN A 24 11.97 -11.49 11.81
CA ASN A 24 11.81 -10.30 11.00
C ASN A 24 11.62 -10.80 9.57
N VAL A 25 10.43 -11.35 9.29
CA VAL A 25 9.87 -11.33 7.95
C VAL A 25 9.90 -9.85 7.59
N MET A 26 10.88 -9.46 6.77
CA MET A 26 10.84 -8.18 6.10
C MET A 26 9.57 -8.21 5.26
N ALA A 27 8.47 -7.73 5.84
CA ALA A 27 7.29 -7.41 5.08
C ALA A 27 7.77 -6.34 4.10
N GLU A 28 7.92 -6.73 2.84
CA GLU A 28 8.29 -5.81 1.78
C GLU A 28 7.28 -4.66 1.80
N GLU A 29 7.79 -3.43 1.89
CA GLU A 29 6.94 -2.25 1.97
C GLU A 29 6.04 -2.22 0.73
N LYS A 30 4.73 -2.22 0.95
CA LYS A 30 3.76 -2.30 -0.16
C LYS A 30 3.93 -1.10 -1.08
N LEU A 31 3.82 -1.35 -2.37
CA LEU A 31 3.73 -0.30 -3.38
C LEU A 31 2.42 0.47 -3.18
N LYS A 32 2.52 1.74 -2.79
CA LYS A 32 1.38 2.63 -2.58
C LYS A 32 0.94 3.24 -3.91
N VAL A 33 -0.32 3.02 -4.29
CA VAL A 33 -0.91 3.50 -5.55
C VAL A 33 -2.12 4.38 -5.26
N ALA A 34 -2.07 5.65 -5.67
CA ALA A 34 -3.20 6.57 -5.55
C ALA A 34 -3.98 6.66 -6.87
N PHE A 35 -5.30 6.61 -6.80
CA PHE A 35 -6.19 6.86 -7.94
C PHE A 35 -6.87 8.22 -7.75
N VAL A 36 -6.74 9.12 -8.71
CA VAL A 36 -7.25 10.49 -8.61
C VAL A 36 -8.32 10.73 -9.68
N TYR A 37 -9.51 11.15 -9.25
CA TYR A 37 -10.68 11.39 -10.08
C TYR A 37 -11.13 12.85 -9.96
N ASN A 38 -11.57 13.45 -11.07
CA ASN A 38 -12.11 14.83 -11.07
C ASN A 38 -13.61 14.91 -10.75
N ALA A 39 -14.28 13.76 -10.61
CA ALA A 39 -15.67 13.65 -10.18
C ALA A 39 -15.84 12.50 -9.18
N VAL A 40 -17.06 12.32 -8.68
CA VAL A 40 -17.43 11.20 -7.79
C VAL A 40 -17.51 9.89 -8.57
N VAL A 41 -17.23 8.76 -7.91
CA VAL A 41 -17.51 7.44 -8.47
C VAL A 41 -19.02 7.22 -8.45
N GLY A 42 -19.65 7.41 -9.62
CA GLY A 42 -21.04 7.05 -9.85
C GLY A 42 -21.21 5.57 -10.22
N ASP A 43 -22.44 5.19 -10.54
CA ASP A 43 -22.76 3.85 -11.03
C ASP A 43 -22.45 3.73 -12.53
N TYR A 44 -21.72 2.66 -12.91
CA TYR A 44 -21.53 2.23 -14.31
C TYR A 44 -20.94 3.27 -15.30
N GLY A 45 -20.04 4.14 -14.82
CA GLY A 45 -19.33 5.12 -15.65
C GLY A 45 -17.81 4.90 -15.77
N TRP A 46 -17.10 5.93 -16.25
CA TRP A 46 -15.65 5.94 -16.36
C TRP A 46 -14.94 5.73 -15.01
N PHE A 47 -15.30 6.53 -14.00
CA PHE A 47 -14.72 6.41 -12.65
C PHE A 47 -15.13 5.11 -11.94
N TYR A 48 -16.31 4.57 -12.25
CA TYR A 48 -16.68 3.24 -11.80
C TYR A 48 -15.72 2.18 -12.34
N GLY A 49 -15.43 2.19 -13.64
CA GLY A 49 -14.48 1.27 -14.25
C GLY A 49 -13.08 1.37 -13.62
N HIS A 50 -12.60 2.59 -13.39
CA HIS A 50 -11.31 2.81 -12.71
C HIS A 50 -11.31 2.35 -11.25
N ASP A 51 -12.39 2.57 -10.49
CA ASP A 51 -12.49 2.08 -9.12
C ASP A 51 -12.63 0.55 -9.06
N GLN A 52 -13.30 -0.09 -10.03
CA GLN A 52 -13.28 -1.55 -10.16
C GLN A 52 -11.86 -2.06 -10.45
N ALA A 53 -11.13 -1.41 -11.36
CA ALA A 53 -9.74 -1.76 -11.64
C ALA A 53 -8.84 -1.60 -10.40
N ARG A 54 -9.04 -0.53 -9.61
CA ARG A 54 -8.35 -0.32 -8.33
C ARG A 54 -8.62 -1.47 -7.36
N LYS A 55 -9.90 -1.85 -7.16
CA LYS A 55 -10.29 -2.96 -6.28
C LYS A 55 -9.70 -4.29 -6.73
N ILE A 56 -9.69 -4.55 -8.04
CA ILE A 56 -9.04 -5.75 -8.60
C ILE A 56 -7.53 -5.70 -8.34
N THR A 57 -6.89 -4.56 -8.53
CA THR A 57 -5.45 -4.37 -8.26
C THR A 57 -5.13 -4.72 -6.80
N GLU A 58 -5.87 -4.16 -5.85
CA GLU A 58 -5.70 -4.42 -4.42
C GLU A 58 -5.96 -5.88 -4.04
N LYS A 59 -6.91 -6.54 -4.72
CA LYS A 59 -7.25 -7.95 -4.49
C LYS A 59 -6.21 -8.91 -5.05
N GLU A 60 -5.76 -8.69 -6.28
CA GLU A 60 -4.91 -9.63 -7.03
C GLU A 60 -3.41 -9.39 -6.76
N LEU A 61 -3.01 -8.17 -6.36
CA LEU A 61 -1.62 -7.82 -6.09
C LEU A 61 -1.41 -7.60 -4.59
N ASN A 62 -0.94 -8.64 -3.90
CA ASN A 62 -0.69 -8.62 -2.45
C ASN A 62 0.39 -7.61 -2.00
N PHE A 63 1.26 -7.19 -2.92
CA PHE A 63 2.32 -6.21 -2.70
C PHE A 63 1.88 -4.78 -2.98
N VAL A 64 0.62 -4.55 -3.39
CA VAL A 64 0.07 -3.21 -3.66
C VAL A 64 -0.90 -2.81 -2.56
N GLU A 65 -0.85 -1.54 -2.17
CA GLU A 65 -1.87 -0.88 -1.36
C GLU A 65 -2.44 0.28 -2.17
N THR A 66 -3.78 0.38 -2.24
CA THR A 66 -4.42 1.41 -3.05
C THR A 66 -5.13 2.45 -2.19
N SER A 67 -5.22 3.67 -2.69
CA SER A 67 -6.11 4.70 -2.15
C SER A 67 -6.73 5.48 -3.31
N PHE A 68 -7.82 6.19 -3.05
CA PHE A 68 -8.45 7.00 -4.08
C PHE A 68 -8.94 8.34 -3.55
N LEU A 69 -8.95 9.34 -4.42
CA LEU A 69 -9.49 10.68 -4.18
C LEU A 69 -10.48 11.02 -5.28
N GLU A 70 -11.62 11.56 -4.88
CA GLU A 70 -12.68 12.01 -5.77
C GLU A 70 -12.78 13.53 -5.82
N SER A 71 -13.46 14.04 -6.84
CA SER A 71 -13.79 15.46 -6.98
C SER A 71 -12.58 16.39 -6.93
N VAL A 72 -11.42 15.91 -7.38
CA VAL A 72 -10.19 16.70 -7.45
C VAL A 72 -10.29 17.66 -8.62
N THR A 73 -10.33 18.96 -8.31
CA THR A 73 -10.45 20.00 -9.33
C THR A 73 -9.15 20.10 -10.14
N PRO A 74 -9.18 20.04 -11.48
CA PRO A 74 -8.01 20.25 -12.33
C PRO A 74 -7.33 21.61 -12.12
N GLY A 75 -6.08 21.72 -12.54
CA GLY A 75 -5.24 22.90 -12.36
C GLY A 75 -4.47 22.89 -11.04
N ALA A 76 -4.31 24.06 -10.43
CA ALA A 76 -3.47 24.24 -9.24
C ALA A 76 -3.85 23.35 -8.04
N VAL A 77 -5.12 22.97 -7.93
CA VAL A 77 -5.58 22.05 -6.87
C VAL A 77 -5.06 20.64 -7.13
N ALA A 78 -5.27 20.10 -8.34
CA ALA A 78 -4.74 18.79 -8.73
C ALA A 78 -3.22 18.73 -8.62
N GLU A 79 -2.50 19.77 -9.06
CA GLU A 79 -1.03 19.85 -8.93
C GLU A 79 -0.59 19.74 -7.46
N ARG A 80 -1.25 20.47 -6.55
CA ARG A 80 -0.95 20.36 -5.12
C ARG A 80 -1.26 18.98 -4.58
N VAL A 81 -2.42 18.41 -4.92
CA VAL A 81 -2.82 17.06 -4.47
C VAL A 81 -1.79 16.03 -4.90
N MET A 82 -1.36 16.05 -6.17
CA MET A 82 -0.34 15.12 -6.67
C MET A 82 1.00 15.30 -5.95
N LYS A 83 1.41 16.55 -5.70
CA LYS A 83 2.63 16.83 -4.93
C LYS A 83 2.54 16.33 -3.49
N ASP A 84 1.38 16.44 -2.86
CA ASP A 84 1.17 15.96 -1.50
C ASP A 84 1.15 14.43 -1.44
N LEU A 85 0.52 13.76 -2.41
CA LEU A 85 0.61 12.29 -2.57
C LEU A 85 2.07 11.81 -2.75
N CYS A 86 2.87 12.51 -3.54
CA CYS A 86 4.30 12.20 -3.66
C CYS A 86 5.04 12.31 -2.31
N LYS A 87 4.74 13.34 -1.50
CA LYS A 87 5.33 13.51 -0.15
C LYS A 87 4.85 12.44 0.83
N GLU A 88 3.62 11.98 0.69
CA GLU A 88 3.02 10.89 1.48
C GLU A 88 3.56 9.50 1.10
N GLY A 89 4.48 9.43 0.12
CA GLY A 89 5.16 8.21 -0.27
C GLY A 89 4.36 7.34 -1.25
N TYR A 90 3.38 7.90 -1.97
CA TYR A 90 2.77 7.17 -3.07
C TYR A 90 3.77 6.99 -4.22
N ASN A 91 3.94 5.74 -4.64
CA ASN A 91 4.89 5.36 -5.68
C ASN A 91 4.31 5.56 -7.08
N VAL A 92 2.99 5.39 -7.21
CA VAL A 92 2.27 5.51 -8.48
C VAL A 92 1.01 6.35 -8.25
N ILE A 93 0.78 7.32 -9.14
CA ILE A 93 -0.44 8.12 -9.17
C ILE A 93 -1.14 7.86 -10.51
N VAL A 94 -2.36 7.32 -10.44
CA VAL A 94 -3.25 7.11 -11.58
C VAL A 94 -4.20 8.28 -11.67
N ALA A 95 -3.85 9.28 -12.48
CA ALA A 95 -4.70 10.42 -12.79
C ALA A 95 -5.71 10.03 -13.90
N ALA A 96 -6.91 9.60 -13.51
CA ALA A 96 -7.86 8.97 -14.43
C ALA A 96 -8.77 9.99 -15.17
N SER A 97 -8.22 11.11 -15.61
CA SER A 97 -8.92 12.09 -16.47
C SER A 97 -7.92 12.78 -17.38
N ALA A 98 -8.32 13.04 -18.64
CA ALA A 98 -7.53 13.83 -19.57
C ALA A 98 -7.30 15.26 -19.06
N ASP A 99 -8.22 15.80 -18.25
CA ASP A 99 -8.10 17.15 -17.69
C ASP A 99 -6.86 17.33 -16.79
N PHE A 100 -6.29 16.23 -16.29
CA PHE A 100 -5.11 16.24 -15.43
C PHE A 100 -3.78 16.24 -16.19
N GLU A 101 -3.78 16.18 -17.53
CA GLU A 101 -2.55 16.06 -18.34
C GLU A 101 -1.52 17.15 -18.01
N ALA A 102 -1.97 18.42 -17.94
CA ALA A 102 -1.09 19.55 -17.64
C ALA A 102 -0.65 19.60 -16.17
N ASP A 103 -1.36 18.93 -15.28
CA ASP A 103 -1.10 18.94 -13.83
C ASP A 103 -0.11 17.84 -13.43
N ALA A 104 -0.18 16.68 -14.11
CA ALA A 104 0.68 15.53 -13.84
C ALA A 104 2.11 15.68 -14.37
N LEU A 105 2.34 16.61 -15.32
CA LEU A 105 3.64 16.82 -15.98
C LEU A 105 4.55 17.85 -15.28
N LYS A 106 4.13 18.41 -14.13
CA LYS A 106 4.80 19.52 -13.43
C LYS A 106 5.31 19.16 -12.05
#